data_AF-A0A0S7EXB5-F1
#
_entry.id   AF-A0A0S7EXB5-F1
#
_cell.length_a   1.000
_cell.length_b   1.000
_cell.length_c   1.000
_cell.angle_alpha   90.00
_cell.angle_beta   90.00
_cell.angle_gamma   90.00
#
_symmetry.space_group_name_H-M   'P 1'
#
loop_
_entity.id
_entity.type
_entity.pdbx_description
1 polymer ?
#
loop_
_entity_poly.entity_id
_entity_poly.type
_entity_poly.pdbx_seq_one_letter_code
_entity_poly.pdbx_strand_id
1 'polypeptide(L)'
;QPMYEDNLYMYMYFVCFIIFGSFFTLNLFIGVIIDNFNQQKAKLGGTDIFMTEEQKKYYNAMKKLGSKKPQKPVPRPTNKFQGLVFDLVTHPFFDIFIMVLICLFTLMMMVETDDQSPEMEEILYWVNFVFIMIFSTECCLKIFALRKHYCYDGWNIFDLVVIIFSIVGL
;
A
#
# COMPACT_ATOMS: atom_id res chain seq x y z
N GLN A 1 30.91 -14.75 48.22
CA GLN A 1 29.66 -14.51 47.46
C GLN A 1 29.98 -13.47 46.38
N PRO A 2 29.47 -13.57 45.15
CA PRO A 2 29.70 -12.53 44.13
C PRO A 2 29.12 -11.20 44.61
N MET A 3 29.92 -10.14 44.55
CA MET A 3 29.47 -8.79 44.87
C MET A 3 28.93 -8.12 43.60
N TYR A 4 27.91 -7.28 43.77
CA TYR A 4 27.29 -6.56 42.67
C TYR A 4 28.32 -5.65 41.99
N GLU A 5 28.45 -5.76 40.66
CA GLU A 5 29.37 -4.98 39.81
C GLU A 5 30.87 -5.03 40.17
N ASP A 6 31.31 -6.08 40.86
CA ASP A 6 32.71 -6.22 41.28
C ASP A 6 33.70 -6.26 40.10
N ASN A 7 33.26 -6.74 38.92
CA ASN A 7 34.06 -6.76 37.71
C ASN A 7 33.31 -6.24 36.48
N LEU A 8 33.16 -4.92 36.41
CA LEU A 8 32.50 -4.21 35.31
C LEU A 8 33.18 -4.43 33.94
N TYR A 9 34.50 -4.66 33.89
CA TYR A 9 35.24 -4.84 32.64
C TYR A 9 34.88 -6.13 31.89
N MET A 10 34.25 -7.11 32.55
CA MET A 10 33.79 -8.34 31.89
C MET A 10 32.68 -8.11 30.86
N TYR A 11 31.97 -6.97 30.89
CA TYR A 11 31.04 -6.61 29.82
C TYR A 11 31.75 -6.44 28.46
N MET A 12 33.00 -5.97 28.44
CA MET A 12 33.76 -5.82 27.20
C MET A 12 34.03 -7.15 26.51
N TYR A 13 34.17 -8.24 27.28
CA TYR A 13 34.28 -9.58 26.72
C TYR A 13 33.03 -9.96 25.93
N PHE A 14 31.83 -9.75 26.49
CA PHE A 14 30.57 -10.04 25.81
C PHE A 14 30.35 -9.15 24.59
N VAL A 15 30.73 -7.87 24.65
CA VAL A 15 30.65 -6.96 23.49
C VAL A 15 31.53 -7.45 22.35
N CYS A 16 32.80 -7.75 22.61
CA CYS A 16 33.70 -8.30 21.59
C CYS A 16 33.19 -9.65 21.07
N PHE A 17 32.70 -10.53 21.94
CA PHE A 17 32.16 -11.82 21.54
C PHE A 17 30.90 -11.70 20.69
N ILE A 18 29.99 -10.77 20.98
CA ILE A 18 28.80 -10.54 20.16
C ILE A 18 29.20 -9.96 18.80
N ILE A 19 30.09 -8.96 18.78
CA ILE A 19 30.53 -8.34 17.52
C ILE A 19 31.22 -9.37 16.63
N PHE A 20 32.21 -10.09 17.13
CA PHE A 20 32.94 -11.03 16.28
C PHE A 20 32.21 -12.36 16.15
N GLY A 21 31.81 -12.97 17.27
CA GLY A 21 31.15 -14.27 17.29
C GLY A 21 29.82 -14.26 16.55
N SER A 22 28.89 -13.35 16.87
CA SER A 22 27.58 -13.35 16.21
C SER A 22 27.67 -12.92 14.74
N PHE A 23 28.49 -11.90 14.42
CA PHE A 23 28.64 -11.47 13.02
C PHE A 23 29.24 -12.57 12.15
N PHE A 24 30.34 -13.21 12.58
CA PHE A 24 30.97 -14.26 11.79
C PHE A 24 30.08 -15.51 11.70
N THR A 25 29.48 -15.95 12.80
CA THR A 25 28.64 -17.16 12.79
C THR A 25 27.37 -16.98 11.97
N LEU A 26 26.66 -15.86 12.10
CA LEU A 26 25.46 -15.58 11.31
C LEU A 26 25.76 -15.44 9.83
N ASN A 27 26.80 -14.67 9.46
CA ASN A 27 27.15 -14.49 8.05
C ASN A 27 27.58 -15.80 7.39
N LEU A 28 28.38 -16.63 8.08
CA LEU A 28 28.76 -17.95 7.57
C LEU A 28 27.54 -18.86 7.43
N PHE A 29 26.66 -18.89 8.43
CA PHE A 29 25.47 -19.72 8.41
C PHE A 29 24.51 -19.32 7.26
N ILE A 30 24.22 -18.02 7.13
CA ILE A 30 23.40 -17.48 6.03
C ILE A 30 24.04 -17.78 4.69
N GLY A 31 25.36 -17.60 4.57
CA GLY A 31 26.11 -17.89 3.34
C GLY A 31 25.97 -19.35 2.90
N VAL A 32 26.19 -20.30 3.82
CA VAL A 32 26.05 -21.74 3.52
C VAL A 32 24.61 -22.10 3.16
N ILE A 33 23.61 -21.55 3.85
CA ILE A 33 22.21 -21.79 3.54
C ILE A 33 21.84 -21.27 2.15
N ILE A 34 22.22 -20.03 1.82
CA ILE A 34 21.92 -19.43 0.51
C ILE A 34 22.61 -20.22 -0.61
N ASP A 35 23.87 -20.60 -0.43
CA ASP A 35 24.59 -21.42 -1.40
C ASP A 35 23.89 -22.78 -1.59
N ASN A 36 23.46 -23.42 -0.50
CA ASN A 36 22.71 -24.68 -0.57
C ASN A 36 21.38 -24.53 -1.33
N PHE A 37 20.62 -23.47 -1.06
CA PHE A 37 19.37 -23.19 -1.80
C PHE A 37 19.63 -22.92 -3.28
N ASN A 38 20.69 -22.19 -3.62
CA ASN A 38 21.08 -21.93 -5.01
C ASN A 38 21.47 -23.23 -5.74
N GLN A 39 22.23 -24.10 -5.08
CA GLN A 39 22.57 -25.42 -5.63
C GLN A 39 21.32 -26.28 -5.85
N GLN A 40 20.37 -26.29 -4.89
CA GLN A 40 19.10 -27.00 -5.07
C GLN A 40 18.27 -26.42 -6.22
N LYS A 41 18.24 -25.09 -6.36
CA LYS A 41 17.54 -24.41 -7.47
C LYS A 41 18.14 -24.78 -8.83
N ALA A 42 19.47 -24.82 -8.92
CA ALA A 42 20.18 -25.22 -10.14
C ALA A 42 19.90 -26.68 -10.51
N LYS A 43 19.89 -27.60 -9.52
CA LYS A 43 19.56 -29.03 -9.74
C LYS A 43 18.13 -29.23 -10.25
N LEU A 44 17.19 -28.40 -9.81
CA LEU A 44 15.79 -28.42 -10.23
C LEU A 44 15.55 -27.66 -11.56
N GLY A 45 16.60 -27.40 -12.33
CA GLY A 45 16.50 -26.76 -13.66
C GLY A 45 16.10 -25.28 -13.60
N GLY A 46 16.39 -24.59 -12.49
CA GLY A 46 16.04 -23.18 -12.31
C GLY A 46 14.58 -22.92 -11.95
N THR A 47 13.78 -23.98 -11.74
CA THR A 47 12.41 -23.82 -11.25
C THR A 47 12.39 -23.44 -9.77
N ASP A 48 11.42 -22.62 -9.37
CA ASP A 48 11.30 -22.20 -7.98
C ASP A 48 10.94 -23.39 -7.08
N ILE A 49 11.74 -23.56 -6.02
CA ILE A 49 11.74 -24.74 -5.13
C ILE A 49 10.48 -24.80 -4.25
N PHE A 50 9.91 -23.64 -3.92
CA PHE A 50 8.85 -23.52 -2.92
C PHE A 50 7.43 -23.47 -3.49
N MET A 51 7.26 -23.58 -4.80
CA MET A 51 5.96 -23.45 -5.45
C MET A 51 5.51 -24.75 -6.10
N THR A 52 4.24 -25.10 -5.90
CA THR A 52 3.59 -26.16 -6.66
C THR A 52 3.36 -25.74 -8.11
N GLU A 53 3.11 -26.71 -8.99
CA GLU A 53 2.86 -26.43 -10.41
C GLU A 53 1.64 -25.52 -10.65
N GLU A 54 0.61 -25.59 -9.79
CA GLU A 54 -0.53 -24.67 -9.87
C GLU A 54 -0.17 -23.26 -9.42
N GLN A 55 0.57 -23.12 -8.31
CA GLN A 55 1.05 -21.82 -7.83
C GLN A 55 1.95 -21.13 -8.85
N LYS A 56 2.80 -21.89 -9.55
CA LYS A 56 3.62 -21.36 -10.66
C LYS A 56 2.76 -20.77 -11.79
N LYS A 57 1.63 -21.40 -12.12
CA LYS A 57 0.69 -20.86 -13.13
C LYS A 57 0.10 -19.52 -12.66
N TYR A 58 -0.36 -19.43 -11.41
CA TYR A 58 -0.85 -18.17 -10.84
C TYR A 58 0.22 -17.08 -10.79
N TYR A 59 1.44 -17.42 -10.35
CA TYR A 59 2.58 -16.51 -10.33
C TYR A 59 2.90 -15.96 -11.72
N ASN A 60 2.98 -16.83 -12.73
CA ASN A 60 3.25 -16.42 -14.12
C ASN A 60 2.12 -15.54 -14.68
N ALA A 61 0.86 -15.80 -14.33
CA ALA A 61 -0.27 -14.97 -14.71
C ALA A 61 -0.18 -13.56 -14.08
N MET A 62 0.14 -13.47 -12.78
CA MET A 62 0.35 -12.18 -12.09
C MET A 62 1.54 -11.40 -12.66
N LYS A 63 2.66 -12.09 -12.93
CA LYS A 63 3.85 -11.48 -13.55
C LYS A 63 3.52 -10.89 -14.93
N LYS A 64 2.67 -11.58 -15.70
CA LYS A 64 2.19 -11.09 -17.00
C LYS A 64 1.23 -9.91 -16.88
N LEU A 65 0.42 -9.85 -15.82
CA LEU A 65 -0.47 -8.72 -15.53
C LEU A 65 0.33 -7.44 -15.28
N GLY A 66 1.42 -7.51 -14.51
CA GLY A 66 2.32 -6.36 -14.27
C GLY A 66 3.11 -5.90 -15.50
N SER A 67 3.28 -6.77 -16.50
CA SER A 67 3.99 -6.45 -17.75
C SER A 67 3.05 -6.01 -18.89
N LYS A 68 1.75 -5.82 -18.61
CA LYS A 68 0.76 -5.48 -19.63
C LYS A 68 0.95 -4.03 -20.11
N LYS A 69 0.88 -3.82 -21.43
CA LYS A 69 0.93 -2.47 -22.03
C LYS A 69 -0.18 -1.59 -21.42
N PRO A 70 0.08 -0.28 -21.24
CA PRO A 70 -0.92 0.66 -20.74
C PRO A 70 -2.18 0.59 -21.60
N GLN A 71 -3.34 0.73 -20.96
CA GLN A 71 -4.61 0.71 -21.66
C GLN A 71 -4.70 1.92 -22.61
N LYS A 72 -5.39 1.76 -23.74
CA LYS A 72 -5.64 2.88 -24.66
C LYS A 72 -6.46 3.96 -23.92
N PRO A 73 -6.21 5.26 -24.18
CA PRO A 73 -6.98 6.33 -23.54
C PRO A 73 -8.48 6.19 -23.85
N VAL A 74 -9.31 6.49 -22.86
CA VAL A 74 -10.77 6.40 -22.98
C VAL A 74 -11.26 7.42 -24.03
N PRO A 75 -12.15 7.04 -24.96
CA PRO A 75 -12.66 7.97 -25.95
C PRO A 75 -13.51 9.05 -25.29
N ARG A 76 -13.31 10.31 -25.71
CA ARG A 76 -14.10 11.45 -25.23
C ARG A 76 -15.58 11.28 -25.60
N PRO A 77 -16.53 11.54 -24.67
CA PRO A 77 -17.95 11.44 -24.96
C PRO A 77 -18.42 12.51 -25.96
N THR A 78 -19.47 12.20 -26.72
CA THR A 78 -20.02 13.06 -27.77
C THR A 78 -20.81 14.26 -27.24
N ASN A 79 -21.40 14.14 -26.05
CA ASN A 79 -22.19 15.20 -25.42
C ASN A 79 -21.30 16.30 -24.88
N LYS A 80 -21.58 17.58 -25.21
CA LYS A 80 -20.75 18.73 -24.79
C LYS A 80 -20.61 18.87 -23.27
N PHE A 81 -21.70 18.74 -22.51
CA PHE A 81 -21.67 18.80 -21.05
C PHE A 81 -20.86 17.65 -20.44
N GLN A 82 -21.06 16.44 -20.95
CA GLN A 82 -20.31 15.26 -20.50
C GLN A 82 -18.83 15.36 -20.88
N GLY A 83 -18.52 15.94 -22.05
CA GLY A 83 -17.16 16.21 -22.51
C GLY A 83 -16.43 17.19 -21.58
N LEU A 84 -17.11 18.24 -21.11
CA LEU A 84 -16.51 19.17 -20.15
C LEU A 84 -16.19 18.51 -18.80
N VAL A 85 -17.10 17.67 -18.27
CA VAL A 85 -16.84 16.91 -17.05
C VAL A 85 -15.72 15.89 -17.26
N PHE A 86 -15.69 15.22 -18.43
CA PHE A 86 -14.60 14.31 -18.79
C PHE A 86 -13.25 15.03 -18.86
N ASP A 87 -13.20 16.22 -19.47
CA ASP A 87 -11.98 17.01 -19.58
C ASP A 87 -11.49 17.49 -18.19
N LEU A 88 -12.41 17.80 -17.26
CA LEU A 88 -12.08 18.16 -15.88
C LEU A 88 -11.53 16.97 -15.08
N VAL A 89 -12.22 15.83 -15.12
CA VAL A 89 -11.85 14.63 -14.37
C VAL A 89 -10.57 13.98 -14.89
N THR A 90 -10.30 14.08 -16.20
CA THR A 90 -9.09 13.51 -16.82
C THR A 90 -7.89 14.45 -16.70
N HIS A 91 -8.07 15.67 -16.17
CA HIS A 91 -7.00 16.63 -16.06
C HIS A 91 -6.05 16.25 -14.90
N PRO A 92 -4.72 16.23 -15.10
CA PRO A 92 -3.78 15.78 -14.07
C PRO A 92 -3.83 16.60 -12.77
N PHE A 93 -4.23 17.88 -12.86
CA PHE A 93 -4.47 18.71 -11.68
C PHE A 93 -5.59 18.17 -10.78
N PHE A 94 -6.65 17.59 -11.37
CA PHE A 94 -7.75 17.00 -10.61
C PHE A 94 -7.26 15.80 -9.79
N ASP A 95 -6.50 14.91 -10.41
CA ASP A 95 -5.91 13.75 -9.72
C ASP A 95 -4.95 14.16 -8.60
N ILE A 96 -4.09 15.16 -8.84
CA ILE A 96 -3.19 15.69 -7.80
C ILE A 96 -3.98 16.31 -6.65
N PHE A 97 -5.04 17.07 -6.95
CA PHE A 97 -5.89 17.69 -5.94
C PHE A 97 -6.55 16.64 -5.03
N ILE A 98 -7.11 15.57 -5.61
CA ILE A 98 -7.70 14.47 -4.84
C ILE A 98 -6.65 13.75 -4.02
N MET A 99 -5.45 13.52 -4.56
CA MET A 99 -4.35 12.88 -3.83
C MET A 99 -3.95 13.70 -2.60
N VAL A 100 -3.89 15.04 -2.71
CA VAL A 100 -3.62 15.92 -1.57
C VAL A 100 -4.73 15.83 -0.51
N LEU A 101 -6.00 15.79 -0.92
CA LEU A 101 -7.12 15.64 0.01
C LEU A 101 -7.10 14.29 0.74
N ILE A 102 -6.72 13.20 0.07
CA ILE A 102 -6.54 11.89 0.71
C ILE A 102 -5.43 11.97 1.77
N CYS A 103 -4.29 12.60 1.46
CA CYS A 103 -3.22 12.78 2.44
C CYS A 103 -3.69 13.60 3.64
N LEU A 104 -4.44 14.69 3.41
CA LEU A 104 -4.99 15.50 4.50
C LEU A 104 -5.99 14.69 5.34
N PHE A 105 -6.87 13.92 4.72
CA PHE A 105 -7.83 13.05 5.44
C PHE A 105 -7.11 12.04 6.33
N THR A 106 -6.07 11.37 5.81
CA THR A 106 -5.27 10.44 6.62
C THR A 106 -4.57 11.11 7.79
N LEU A 107 -4.12 12.36 7.61
CA LEU A 107 -3.52 13.12 8.70
C LEU A 107 -4.56 13.50 9.76
N MET A 108 -5.78 13.86 9.36
CA MET A 108 -6.86 14.16 10.31
C MET A 108 -7.24 12.93 11.13
N MET A 109 -7.31 11.74 10.51
CA MET A 109 -7.54 10.48 11.23
C MET A 109 -6.42 10.15 12.22
N MET A 110 -5.18 10.60 11.97
CA MET A 110 -4.07 10.41 12.91
C MET A 110 -4.13 11.33 14.14
N VAL A 111 -4.95 12.38 14.11
CA VAL A 111 -5.10 13.32 15.23
C VAL A 111 -6.02 12.75 16.33
N GLU A 112 -6.80 11.72 16.01
CA GLU A 112 -7.68 11.06 16.99
C GLU A 112 -6.88 10.44 18.16
N THR A 113 -7.32 10.74 19.39
CA THR A 113 -6.80 10.18 20.66
C THR A 113 -7.92 9.59 21.51
N ASP A 114 -7.59 8.75 22.50
CA ASP A 114 -8.60 7.99 23.29
C ASP A 114 -9.41 8.86 24.29
N ASP A 115 -8.90 10.02 24.72
CA ASP A 115 -9.53 10.89 25.73
C ASP A 115 -9.70 12.34 25.20
N GLN A 116 -10.46 12.51 24.12
CA GLN A 116 -10.65 13.83 23.50
C GLN A 116 -11.75 14.63 24.20
N SER A 117 -11.62 15.96 24.19
CA SER A 117 -12.73 16.84 24.55
C SER A 117 -13.90 16.63 23.58
N PRO A 118 -15.17 16.71 24.04
CA PRO A 118 -16.35 16.56 23.17
C PRO A 118 -16.38 17.57 22.01
N GLU A 119 -15.78 18.75 22.21
CA GLU A 119 -15.62 19.78 21.17
C GLU A 119 -14.72 19.32 20.02
N MET A 120 -13.67 18.55 20.32
CA MET A 120 -12.74 18.03 19.32
C MET A 120 -13.37 16.89 18.52
N GLU A 121 -14.12 16.02 19.20
CA GLU A 121 -14.88 14.93 18.58
C GLU A 121 -15.91 15.46 17.57
N GLU A 122 -16.66 16.52 17.95
CA GLU A 122 -17.62 17.16 17.05
C GLU A 122 -16.93 17.79 15.83
N ILE A 123 -15.80 18.48 16.03
CA ILE A 123 -15.03 19.07 14.92
C ILE A 123 -14.53 17.98 13.96
N LEU A 124 -13.94 16.91 14.49
CA LEU A 124 -13.45 15.79 13.68
C LEU A 124 -14.58 15.09 12.92
N TYR A 125 -15.76 14.92 13.53
CA TYR A 125 -16.95 14.39 12.85
C TYR A 125 -17.34 15.23 11.64
N TRP A 126 -17.49 16.56 11.81
CA TRP A 126 -17.84 17.46 10.71
C TRP A 126 -16.77 17.47 9.61
N VAL A 127 -15.49 17.45 9.99
CA VAL A 127 -14.38 17.36 9.03
C VAL A 127 -14.45 16.05 8.22
N ASN A 128 -14.62 14.91 8.89
CA ASN A 128 -14.75 13.60 8.25
C ASN A 128 -15.96 13.55 7.31
N PHE A 129 -17.09 14.12 7.72
CA PHE A 129 -18.28 14.23 6.89
C PHE A 129 -18.02 15.06 5.62
N VAL A 130 -17.32 16.19 5.72
CA VAL A 130 -16.95 17.02 4.56
C VAL A 130 -16.04 16.25 3.59
N PHE A 131 -15.05 15.51 4.10
CA PHE A 131 -14.18 14.69 3.23
C PHE A 131 -14.98 13.62 2.47
N ILE A 132 -15.90 12.94 3.15
CA ILE A 132 -16.75 11.92 2.51
C ILE A 132 -17.63 12.55 1.42
N MET A 133 -18.17 13.74 1.65
CA MET A 133 -18.93 14.46 0.62
C MET A 133 -18.07 14.84 -0.60
N ILE A 134 -16.82 15.25 -0.39
CA ILE A 134 -15.89 15.58 -1.48
C ILE A 134 -15.55 14.33 -2.30
N PHE A 135 -15.15 13.23 -1.65
CA PHE A 135 -14.83 11.97 -2.33
C PHE A 135 -16.05 11.36 -3.02
N SER A 136 -17.23 11.44 -2.41
CA SER A 136 -18.49 11.01 -3.05
C SER A 136 -18.78 11.82 -4.32
N THR A 137 -18.56 13.15 -4.28
CA THR A 137 -18.75 14.02 -5.44
C THR A 137 -17.77 13.66 -6.55
N GLU A 138 -16.51 13.42 -6.23
CA GLU A 138 -15.49 12.99 -7.19
C GLU A 138 -15.87 11.68 -7.86
N CYS A 139 -16.29 10.68 -7.08
CA CYS A 139 -16.71 9.38 -7.60
C CYS A 139 -17.94 9.51 -8.52
N CYS A 140 -18.93 10.32 -8.13
CA CYS A 140 -20.09 10.62 -8.98
C CYS A 140 -19.69 11.30 -10.31
N LEU A 141 -18.76 12.26 -10.27
CA LEU A 141 -18.25 12.93 -11.48
C LEU A 141 -17.51 11.95 -12.39
N LYS A 142 -16.66 11.07 -11.82
CA LYS A 142 -15.97 10.01 -12.57
C LYS A 142 -16.93 9.00 -13.20
N ILE A 143 -17.97 8.57 -12.50
CA ILE A 143 -19.01 7.67 -13.05
C ILE A 143 -19.73 8.34 -14.21
N PHE A 144 -20.07 9.63 -14.08
CA PHE A 144 -20.74 10.38 -15.14
C PHE A 144 -19.85 10.60 -16.38
N ALA A 145 -18.57 10.93 -16.17
CA ALA A 145 -17.60 11.12 -17.24
C ALA A 145 -17.28 9.81 -17.99
N LEU A 146 -16.92 8.75 -17.27
CA LEU A 146 -16.32 7.52 -17.81
C LEU A 146 -17.36 6.44 -18.14
N ARG A 147 -18.55 6.47 -17.53
CA ARG A 147 -19.64 5.49 -17.73
C ARG A 147 -19.13 4.06 -17.59
N LYS A 148 -19.20 3.25 -18.66
CA LYS A 148 -18.74 1.85 -18.65
C LYS A 148 -17.23 1.72 -18.40
N HIS A 149 -16.45 2.72 -18.79
CA HIS A 149 -15.00 2.72 -18.60
C HIS A 149 -14.59 2.88 -17.13
N TYR A 150 -15.48 3.38 -16.27
CA TYR A 150 -15.26 3.46 -14.83
C TYR A 150 -14.95 2.09 -14.23
N CYS A 151 -15.76 1.07 -14.55
CA CYS A 151 -15.63 -0.28 -14.00
C CYS A 151 -14.51 -1.13 -14.65
N TYR A 152 -13.77 -0.60 -15.63
CA TYR A 152 -12.60 -1.30 -16.18
C TYR A 152 -11.33 -1.01 -15.40
N ASP A 153 -11.30 0.09 -14.66
CA ASP A 153 -10.17 0.46 -13.80
C ASP A 153 -10.40 -0.07 -12.38
N GLY A 154 -9.47 -0.88 -11.90
CA GLY A 154 -9.52 -1.43 -10.54
C GLY A 154 -9.44 -0.36 -9.47
N TRP A 155 -8.75 0.75 -9.73
CA TRP A 155 -8.63 1.86 -8.76
C TRP A 155 -9.95 2.59 -8.55
N ASN A 156 -10.71 2.82 -9.63
CA ASN A 156 -12.04 3.44 -9.53
C ASN A 156 -13.04 2.52 -8.80
N ILE A 157 -12.94 1.20 -8.98
CA ILE A 157 -13.76 0.25 -8.21
C ILE A 157 -13.37 0.28 -6.73
N PHE A 158 -12.07 0.29 -6.42
CA PHE A 158 -11.58 0.37 -5.06
C PHE A 158 -12.09 1.63 -4.36
N ASP A 159 -11.99 2.77 -5.01
CA ASP A 159 -12.48 4.06 -4.49
C ASP A 159 -14.00 4.05 -4.21
N LEU A 160 -14.80 3.51 -5.14
CA LEU A 160 -16.24 3.34 -4.94
C LEU A 160 -16.56 2.47 -3.71
N VAL A 161 -15.81 1.37 -3.52
CA VAL A 161 -16.00 0.48 -2.37
C VAL A 161 -15.64 1.19 -1.06
N VAL A 162 -14.55 1.96 -1.03
CA VAL A 162 -14.16 2.76 0.14
C VAL A 162 -15.25 3.74 0.52
N ILE A 163 -15.78 4.49 -0.45
CA ILE A 163 -16.86 5.46 -0.22
C ILE A 163 -18.13 4.79 0.32
N ILE A 164 -18.52 3.62 -0.22
CA ILE A 164 -19.68 2.87 0.29
C ILE A 164 -19.47 2.48 1.76
N PHE A 165 -18.30 1.98 2.13
CA PHE A 165 -18.00 1.65 3.52
C PHE A 165 -17.99 2.90 4.41
N SER A 166 -17.45 4.02 3.93
CA SER A 166 -17.45 5.28 4.68
C SER A 166 -18.85 5.83 4.94
N ILE A 167 -19.79 5.69 3.99
CA ILE A 167 -21.19 6.10 4.19
C ILE A 167 -21.91 5.18 5.17
N VAL A 168 -21.61 3.87 5.15
CA VAL A 168 -22.20 2.90 6.09
C VAL A 168 -21.64 3.06 7.51
N GLY A 169 -20.39 3.49 7.63
CA GLY A 169 -19.70 3.70 8.91
C GLY A 169 -19.96 5.06 9.57
N LEU A 170 -20.74 5.94 8.93
CA LEU A 170 -21.11 7.27 9.43
C LEU A 170 -22.39 7.22 10.27
#